data_AF-A0A378WPV9-F1
#
_entry.id   AF-A0A378WPV9-F1
#
_cell.length_a   1.000
_cell.length_b   1.000
_cell.length_c   1.000
_cell.angle_alpha   90.00
_cell.angle_beta   90.00
_cell.angle_gamma   90.00
#
_symmetry.space_group_name_H-M   'P 1'
#
loop_
_entity.id
_entity.type
_entity.pdbx_description
1 polymer ?
#
loop_
_entity_poly.entity_id
_entity_poly.type
_entity_poly.pdbx_seq_one_letter_code
_entity_poly.pdbx_strand_id
1 'polypeptide(L)'
;MTTTVLETPPAAVTEPPPTRAASPRWRQRSLVALLAATALLYVWDLGAAGWANEFYAAAVQAGSQSWKAMLFGSSDAANAITVDKTPGALWVMDISARIFGFDSWSLLVPQALEGVAAVAVLYAGVRRVAGHWPGILAGAVLALTPVAVLMFRFDNPDAQLVLLLTTAAYCVVRSIEKDSAAWWLPVAGVAIGFGFLAKMMQAFIVLPVFAGAHPAPDASARA
;
A
#
# COMPACT_ATOMS: atom_id res chain seq x y z
N MET A 1 72.86 20.17 13.71
CA MET A 1 71.52 20.80 13.66
C MET A 1 70.52 19.70 13.40
N THR A 2 69.78 19.29 14.43
CA THR A 2 68.82 18.18 14.36
C THR A 2 67.46 18.77 14.68
N THR A 3 66.60 18.91 13.67
CA THR A 3 65.26 19.48 13.78
C THR A 3 64.31 18.41 14.27
N THR A 4 63.85 18.53 15.52
CA THR A 4 62.83 17.65 16.10
C THR A 4 61.45 18.16 15.64
N VAL A 5 60.75 17.37 14.83
CA VAL A 5 59.36 17.65 14.45
C VAL A 5 58.46 17.16 15.58
N LEU A 6 57.69 18.05 16.20
CA LEU A 6 56.65 17.70 17.15
C LEU A 6 55.43 17.18 16.37
N GLU A 7 55.13 15.89 16.52
CA GLU A 7 53.96 15.26 15.94
C GLU A 7 52.73 15.62 16.78
N THR A 8 51.80 16.40 16.21
CA THR A 8 50.55 16.79 16.86
C THR A 8 49.63 15.58 16.96
N PRO A 9 49.08 15.24 18.14
CA PRO A 9 48.15 14.13 18.29
C PRO A 9 46.91 14.33 17.40
N PRO A 10 46.41 13.29 16.73
CA PRO A 10 45.19 13.39 15.94
C PRO A 10 44.04 13.81 16.86
N ALA A 11 43.32 14.86 16.46
CA ALA A 11 42.13 15.33 17.17
C ALA A 11 41.16 14.15 17.33
N ALA A 12 40.77 13.86 18.57
CA ALA A 12 39.77 12.85 18.86
C ALA A 12 38.49 13.20 18.11
N VAL A 13 38.13 12.39 17.11
CA VAL A 13 36.86 12.49 16.41
C VAL A 13 35.79 12.14 17.44
N THR A 14 35.15 13.14 18.04
CA THR A 14 33.93 12.94 18.83
C THR A 14 32.88 12.33 17.92
N GLU A 15 32.59 11.04 18.11
CA GLU A 15 31.44 10.40 17.46
C GLU A 15 30.18 11.23 17.77
N PRO A 16 29.37 11.57 16.76
CA PRO A 16 28.11 12.27 17.00
C PRO A 16 27.23 11.41 17.93
N PRO A 17 26.50 12.03 18.87
CA PRO A 17 25.73 11.30 19.86
C PRO A 17 24.73 10.37 19.17
N PRO A 18 24.56 9.12 19.66
CA PRO A 18 23.62 8.17 19.06
C PRO A 18 22.23 8.81 19.07
N THR A 19 21.63 8.92 17.89
CA THR A 19 20.24 9.35 17.74
C THR A 19 19.37 8.43 18.60
N ARG A 20 18.70 9.00 19.61
CA ARG A 20 17.85 8.24 20.54
C ARG A 20 16.75 7.52 19.77
N ALA A 21 16.98 6.24 19.46
CA ALA A 21 15.96 5.39 18.86
C ALA A 21 14.76 5.31 19.82
N ALA A 22 13.57 5.69 19.33
CA ALA A 22 12.35 5.64 20.14
C ALA A 22 12.16 4.25 20.74
N SER A 23 11.73 4.14 21.99
CA SER A 23 11.55 2.83 22.64
C SER A 23 10.59 1.94 21.84
N PRO A 24 10.76 0.60 21.84
CA PRO A 24 9.90 -0.32 21.07
C PRO A 24 8.40 -0.11 21.34
N ARG A 25 8.05 0.16 22.60
CA ARG A 25 6.67 0.45 23.03
C ARG A 25 6.14 1.75 22.43
N TRP A 26 6.96 2.79 22.36
CA TRP A 26 6.55 4.07 21.77
C TRP A 26 6.29 3.92 20.26
N ARG A 27 7.16 3.19 19.56
CA ARG A 27 6.99 2.90 18.13
C ARG A 27 5.71 2.15 17.81
N GLN A 28 5.35 1.19 18.66
CA GLN A 28 4.11 0.43 18.48
C GLN A 28 2.88 1.32 18.77
N ARG A 29 2.92 2.11 19.85
CA ARG A 29 1.81 2.99 20.23
C ARG A 29 1.54 4.07 19.18
N SER A 30 2.57 4.72 18.67
CA SER A 30 2.42 5.74 17.62
C SER A 30 1.87 5.16 16.32
N LEU A 31 2.29 3.95 15.93
CA LEU A 31 1.73 3.25 14.78
C LEU A 31 0.25 2.91 15.00
N VAL A 32 -0.09 2.33 16.16
CA VAL A 32 -1.49 2.01 16.48
C VAL A 32 -2.35 3.27 16.50
N ALA A 33 -1.84 4.36 17.08
CA ALA A 33 -2.54 5.64 17.10
C ALA A 33 -2.78 6.18 15.67
N LEU A 34 -1.77 6.12 14.80
CA LEU A 34 -1.90 6.48 13.39
C LEU A 34 -2.98 5.64 12.70
N LEU A 35 -2.90 4.32 12.78
CA LEU A 35 -3.85 3.43 12.10
C LEU A 35 -5.27 3.53 12.65
N ALA A 36 -5.42 3.70 13.96
CA ALA A 36 -6.73 3.92 14.59
C ALA A 36 -7.34 5.26 14.18
N ALA A 37 -6.54 6.33 14.12
CA ALA A 37 -6.99 7.64 13.64
C ALA A 37 -7.39 7.58 12.15
N THR A 38 -6.60 6.90 11.31
CA THR A 38 -6.94 6.67 9.90
C THR A 38 -8.23 5.86 9.76
N ALA A 39 -8.38 4.77 10.52
CA ALA A 39 -9.57 3.94 10.49
C ALA A 39 -10.82 4.73 10.92
N LEU A 40 -10.70 5.53 11.97
CA LEU A 40 -11.77 6.44 12.38
C LEU A 40 -12.11 7.40 11.24
N LEU A 41 -11.13 8.09 10.67
CA LEU A 41 -11.35 9.04 9.57
C LEU A 41 -12.00 8.39 8.35
N TYR A 42 -11.59 7.17 8.00
CA TYR A 42 -12.06 6.49 6.80
C TYR A 42 -13.39 5.77 7.00
N VAL A 43 -13.73 5.30 8.21
CA VAL A 43 -14.97 4.55 8.46
C VAL A 43 -16.08 5.45 9.01
N TRP A 44 -15.74 6.59 9.63
CA TRP A 44 -16.71 7.47 10.25
C TRP A 44 -17.77 7.94 9.26
N ASP A 45 -19.04 7.72 9.57
CA ASP A 45 -20.17 8.17 8.73
C ASP A 45 -20.10 7.66 7.28
N LEU A 46 -19.63 6.42 7.07
CA LEU A 46 -19.52 5.81 5.74
C LEU A 46 -20.86 5.73 5.01
N GLY A 47 -21.91 5.41 5.76
CA GLY A 47 -23.27 5.27 5.24
C GLY A 47 -23.85 6.56 4.64
N ALA A 48 -23.31 7.73 4.97
CA ALA A 48 -23.74 9.00 4.37
C ALA A 48 -23.45 9.09 2.86
N ALA A 49 -22.53 8.27 2.35
CA ALA A 49 -22.24 8.20 0.91
C ALA A 49 -23.28 7.41 0.10
N GLY A 50 -24.26 6.76 0.75
CA GLY A 50 -25.24 5.90 0.09
C GLY A 50 -24.55 4.75 -0.65
N TRP A 51 -24.83 4.58 -1.94
CA TRP A 51 -24.16 3.60 -2.79
C TRP A 51 -22.80 4.07 -3.34
N ALA A 52 -22.38 5.30 -3.04
CA ALA A 52 -21.22 5.95 -3.65
C ALA A 52 -21.30 5.96 -5.20
N ASN A 53 -20.76 4.95 -5.88
CA ASN A 53 -20.87 4.79 -7.33
C ASN A 53 -21.85 3.67 -7.71
N GLU A 54 -23.06 4.07 -8.11
CA GLU A 54 -24.12 3.12 -8.49
C GLU A 54 -23.72 2.12 -9.58
N PHE A 55 -22.79 2.49 -10.47
CA PHE A 55 -22.29 1.61 -11.53
C PHE A 55 -21.49 0.42 -10.97
N TYR A 56 -20.63 0.65 -9.97
CA TYR A 56 -19.89 -0.43 -9.31
C TYR A 56 -20.76 -1.16 -8.30
N ALA A 57 -21.65 -0.46 -7.60
CA ALA A 57 -22.60 -1.10 -6.72
C ALA A 57 -23.49 -2.14 -7.43
N ALA A 58 -23.96 -1.85 -8.66
CA ALA A 58 -24.71 -2.83 -9.46
C ALA A 58 -23.89 -4.08 -9.79
N ALA A 59 -22.59 -3.91 -10.12
CA ALA A 59 -21.70 -5.02 -10.37
C ALA A 59 -21.43 -5.86 -9.12
N VAL A 60 -21.27 -5.22 -7.97
CA VAL A 60 -21.11 -5.92 -6.69
C VAL A 60 -22.38 -6.69 -6.31
N GLN A 61 -23.55 -6.11 -6.56
CA GLN A 61 -24.82 -6.81 -6.35
C GLN A 61 -24.89 -8.09 -7.19
N ALA A 62 -24.57 -8.01 -8.48
CA ALA A 62 -24.54 -9.15 -9.39
C ALA A 62 -23.48 -10.19 -8.98
N GLY A 63 -22.27 -9.75 -8.63
CA GLY A 63 -21.18 -10.60 -8.16
C GLY A 63 -21.50 -11.34 -6.86
N SER A 64 -22.20 -10.69 -5.94
CA SER A 64 -22.68 -11.32 -4.71
C SER A 64 -23.66 -12.47 -4.99
N GLN A 65 -24.45 -12.39 -6.06
CA GLN A 65 -25.43 -13.43 -6.41
C GLN A 65 -24.82 -14.54 -7.29
N SER A 66 -23.84 -14.20 -8.13
CA SER A 66 -23.28 -15.12 -9.14
C SER A 66 -21.75 -15.08 -9.15
N TRP A 67 -21.12 -16.23 -8.86
CA TRP A 67 -19.67 -16.38 -8.97
C TRP A 67 -19.13 -16.07 -10.37
N LYS A 68 -19.93 -16.30 -11.42
CA LYS A 68 -19.56 -15.97 -12.79
C LYS A 68 -19.55 -14.46 -13.00
N ALA A 69 -20.58 -13.76 -12.53
CA ALA A 69 -20.63 -12.31 -12.58
C ALA A 69 -19.48 -11.68 -11.78
N MET A 70 -19.14 -12.23 -10.62
CA MET A 70 -17.97 -11.82 -9.84
C MET A 70 -16.66 -12.01 -10.62
N LEU A 71 -16.45 -13.19 -11.21
CA LEU A 71 -15.21 -13.49 -11.93
C LEU A 71 -14.96 -12.49 -13.08
N PHE A 72 -16.01 -12.07 -13.78
CA PHE A 72 -15.92 -11.19 -14.95
C PHE A 72 -16.23 -9.72 -14.66
N GLY A 73 -16.71 -9.37 -13.46
CA GLY A 73 -17.12 -8.01 -13.11
C GLY A 73 -18.37 -7.57 -13.89
N SER A 74 -19.40 -8.42 -13.90
CA SER A 74 -20.66 -8.11 -14.59
C SER A 74 -21.60 -7.26 -13.75
N SER A 75 -22.30 -6.31 -14.38
CA SER A 75 -23.36 -5.50 -13.77
C SER A 75 -24.71 -6.22 -13.69
N ASP A 76 -24.82 -7.43 -14.22
CA ASP A 76 -26.00 -8.28 -14.13
C ASP A 76 -25.64 -9.72 -13.79
N ALA A 77 -26.49 -10.41 -13.02
CA ALA A 77 -26.18 -11.76 -12.56
C ALA A 77 -26.17 -12.81 -13.71
N ALA A 78 -26.81 -12.50 -14.84
CA ALA A 78 -26.81 -13.34 -16.04
C ALA A 78 -25.49 -13.21 -16.85
N ASN A 79 -24.61 -12.28 -16.46
CA ASN A 79 -23.30 -12.05 -17.05
C ASN A 79 -23.38 -11.58 -18.52
N ALA A 80 -24.33 -10.71 -18.83
CA ALA A 80 -24.52 -10.16 -20.17
C ALA A 80 -23.75 -8.85 -20.40
N ILE A 81 -23.58 -8.03 -19.36
CA ILE A 81 -22.97 -6.70 -19.40
C ILE A 81 -21.85 -6.63 -18.37
N THR A 82 -20.62 -6.31 -18.79
CA THR A 82 -19.48 -6.11 -17.88
C THR A 82 -19.24 -4.64 -17.60
N VAL A 83 -18.59 -4.35 -16.47
CA VAL A 83 -18.07 -3.02 -16.19
C VAL A 83 -16.99 -2.62 -17.20
N ASP A 84 -16.65 -1.34 -17.23
CA ASP A 84 -15.64 -0.75 -18.12
C ASP A 84 -14.20 -1.09 -17.73
N LYS A 85 -14.00 -1.93 -16.71
CA LYS A 85 -12.72 -2.24 -16.06
C LYS A 85 -12.49 -3.73 -15.88
N THR A 86 -11.24 -4.07 -15.59
CA THR A 86 -10.88 -5.40 -15.10
C THR A 86 -11.54 -5.65 -13.73
N PRO A 87 -11.92 -6.90 -13.41
CA PRO A 87 -12.85 -7.19 -12.30
C PRO A 87 -12.18 -7.24 -10.92
N GLY A 88 -10.85 -7.16 -10.85
CA GLY A 88 -10.09 -7.41 -9.62
C GLY A 88 -10.43 -6.47 -8.48
N ALA A 89 -10.85 -5.23 -8.79
CA ALA A 89 -11.31 -4.24 -7.81
C ALA A 89 -12.65 -4.62 -7.14
N LEU A 90 -13.47 -5.41 -7.83
CA LEU A 90 -14.81 -5.78 -7.36
C LEU A 90 -14.75 -6.97 -6.41
N TRP A 91 -13.82 -7.91 -6.62
CA TRP A 91 -13.80 -9.19 -5.91
C TRP A 91 -13.83 -9.08 -4.38
N VAL A 92 -13.13 -8.09 -3.81
CA VAL A 92 -13.12 -7.88 -2.36
C VAL A 92 -14.50 -7.42 -1.87
N MET A 93 -15.14 -6.51 -2.60
CA MET A 93 -16.49 -6.04 -2.30
C MET A 93 -17.54 -7.13 -2.55
N ASP A 94 -17.42 -7.91 -3.63
CA ASP A 94 -18.30 -9.04 -3.96
C ASP A 94 -18.33 -10.05 -2.82
N ILE A 95 -17.15 -10.43 -2.31
CA ILE A 95 -17.02 -11.36 -1.18
C ILE A 95 -17.64 -10.76 0.07
N SER A 96 -17.37 -9.48 0.36
CA SER A 96 -17.94 -8.78 1.51
C SER A 96 -19.47 -8.75 1.47
N ALA A 97 -20.05 -8.32 0.35
CA ALA A 97 -21.49 -8.31 0.13
C ALA A 97 -22.10 -9.73 0.19
N ARG A 98 -21.37 -10.77 -0.21
CA ARG A 98 -21.79 -12.17 -0.07
C ARG A 98 -21.87 -12.65 1.37
N ILE A 99 -20.90 -12.25 2.19
CA ILE A 99 -20.77 -12.70 3.57
C ILE A 99 -21.74 -11.93 4.47
N PHE A 100 -21.84 -10.62 4.29
CA PHE A 100 -22.59 -9.73 5.18
C PHE A 100 -23.97 -9.33 4.65
N GLY A 101 -24.27 -9.61 3.38
CA GLY A 101 -25.43 -9.09 2.66
C GLY A 101 -25.06 -7.82 1.88
N PHE A 102 -25.76 -7.59 0.77
CA PHE A 102 -25.52 -6.42 -0.08
C PHE A 102 -26.15 -5.16 0.54
N ASP A 103 -25.28 -4.30 1.07
CA ASP A 103 -25.60 -2.97 1.58
C ASP A 103 -24.40 -2.00 1.42
N SER A 104 -24.61 -0.71 1.69
CA SER A 104 -23.57 0.30 1.53
C SER A 104 -22.33 0.06 2.40
N TRP A 105 -22.48 -0.47 3.62
CA TRP A 105 -21.36 -0.78 4.49
C TRP A 105 -20.55 -1.97 3.96
N SER A 106 -21.23 -3.00 3.48
CA SER A 106 -20.58 -4.18 2.88
C SER A 106 -19.71 -3.81 1.66
N LEU A 107 -20.05 -2.74 0.93
CA LEU A 107 -19.28 -2.20 -0.18
C LEU A 107 -18.11 -1.34 0.30
N LEU A 108 -18.39 -0.38 1.17
CA LEU A 108 -17.45 0.71 1.47
C LEU A 108 -16.45 0.36 2.57
N VAL A 109 -16.81 -0.50 3.53
CA VAL A 109 -15.89 -0.88 4.62
C VAL A 109 -14.62 -1.55 4.10
N PRO A 110 -14.68 -2.52 3.16
CA PRO A 110 -13.47 -3.10 2.60
C PRO A 110 -12.53 -2.05 1.98
N GLN A 111 -13.06 -1.08 1.24
CA GLN A 111 -12.27 0.01 0.63
C GLN A 111 -11.58 0.87 1.69
N ALA A 112 -12.30 1.23 2.75
CA ALA A 112 -11.73 1.97 3.87
C ALA A 112 -10.60 1.19 4.56
N LEU A 113 -10.77 -0.12 4.74
CA LEU A 113 -9.76 -0.99 5.33
C LEU A 113 -8.53 -1.16 4.43
N GLU A 114 -8.71 -1.23 3.10
CA GLU A 114 -7.61 -1.21 2.14
C GLU A 114 -6.79 0.08 2.23
N GLY A 115 -7.46 1.23 2.39
CA GLY A 115 -6.82 2.51 2.66
C GLY A 115 -5.99 2.52 3.96
N VAL A 116 -6.54 1.98 5.06
CA VAL A 116 -5.80 1.83 6.33
C VAL A 116 -4.59 0.91 6.16
N ALA A 117 -4.75 -0.20 5.43
CA ALA A 117 -3.67 -1.12 5.14
C ALA A 117 -2.59 -0.46 4.28
N ALA A 118 -2.95 0.37 3.30
CA ALA A 118 -1.99 1.12 2.49
C ALA A 118 -1.14 2.07 3.35
N VAL A 119 -1.75 2.75 4.33
CA VAL A 119 -1.03 3.58 5.32
C VAL A 119 -0.04 2.74 6.13
N ALA A 120 -0.45 1.54 6.58
CA ALA A 120 0.41 0.63 7.33
C ALA A 120 1.61 0.15 6.50
N VAL A 121 1.37 -0.21 5.23
CA VAL A 121 2.40 -0.67 4.30
C VAL A 121 3.36 0.46 3.93
N LEU A 122 2.85 1.67 3.68
CA LEU A 122 3.68 2.85 3.43
C LEU A 122 4.59 3.15 4.61
N TYR A 123 4.03 3.16 5.84
CA TYR A 123 4.83 3.27 7.06
C TYR A 123 5.90 2.19 7.13
N ALA A 124 5.56 0.93 6.81
CA ALA A 124 6.48 -0.20 6.88
C ALA A 124 7.62 -0.13 5.84
N GLY A 125 7.37 0.45 4.67
CA GLY A 125 8.40 0.72 3.65
C GLY A 125 9.29 1.88 4.06
N VAL A 126 8.72 3.04 4.34
CA VAL A 126 9.49 4.26 4.67
C VAL A 126 10.30 4.07 5.95
N ARG A 127 9.77 3.37 6.96
CA ARG A 127 10.51 3.13 8.22
C ARG A 127 11.81 2.35 8.01
N ARG A 128 11.89 1.52 6.96
CA ARG A 128 13.08 0.71 6.68
C ARG A 128 14.20 1.53 6.09
N VAL A 129 13.85 2.54 5.31
CA VAL A 129 14.81 3.41 4.61
C VAL A 129 15.21 4.61 5.50
N ALA A 130 14.24 5.23 6.18
CA ALA A 130 14.44 6.52 6.85
C ALA A 130 14.14 6.49 8.36
N GLY A 131 13.72 5.33 8.91
CA GLY A 131 13.42 5.19 10.34
C GLY A 131 11.99 5.56 10.74
N HIS A 132 11.70 5.42 12.04
CA HIS A 132 10.33 5.40 12.55
C HIS A 132 9.53 6.70 12.29
N TRP A 133 10.09 7.86 12.61
CA TRP A 133 9.36 9.13 12.52
C TRP A 133 9.06 9.55 11.07
N PRO A 134 10.00 9.44 10.11
CA PRO A 134 9.66 9.60 8.69
C PRO A 134 8.58 8.63 8.21
N GLY A 135 8.57 7.40 8.71
CA GLY A 135 7.48 6.46 8.44
C GLY A 135 6.13 6.94 8.94
N ILE A 136 6.06 7.44 10.18
CA ILE A 136 4.83 8.01 10.75
C ILE A 136 4.37 9.21 9.93
N LEU A 137 5.28 10.11 9.56
CA LEU A 137 4.98 11.27 8.74
C LEU A 137 4.42 10.86 7.36
N ALA A 138 5.07 9.92 6.67
CA ALA A 138 4.60 9.43 5.38
C ALA A 138 3.19 8.82 5.47
N GLY A 139 2.95 7.99 6.48
CA GLY A 139 1.63 7.41 6.73
C GLY A 139 0.58 8.47 7.07
N ALA A 140 0.92 9.47 7.88
CA ALA A 140 0.03 10.58 8.21
C ALA A 140 -0.30 11.45 6.99
N VAL A 141 0.68 11.73 6.13
CA VAL A 141 0.46 12.47 4.87
C VAL A 141 -0.52 11.71 3.98
N LEU A 142 -0.34 10.40 3.77
CA LEU A 142 -1.30 9.61 3.00
C LEU A 142 -2.68 9.61 3.66
N ALA A 143 -2.73 9.39 4.98
CA ALA A 143 -3.98 9.33 5.74
C ALA A 143 -4.81 10.62 5.63
N LEU A 144 -4.14 11.78 5.68
CA LEU A 144 -4.77 13.11 5.73
C LEU A 144 -4.88 13.78 4.36
N THR A 145 -4.38 13.16 3.29
CA THR A 145 -4.53 13.70 1.94
C THR A 145 -6.01 13.73 1.56
N PRO A 146 -6.64 14.89 1.32
CA PRO A 146 -8.09 14.98 1.15
C PRO A 146 -8.63 14.10 0.01
N VAL A 147 -7.92 14.06 -1.12
CA VAL A 147 -8.31 13.19 -2.25
C VAL A 147 -8.23 11.70 -1.88
N ALA A 148 -7.26 11.28 -1.07
CA ALA A 148 -7.15 9.89 -0.62
C ALA A 148 -8.28 9.53 0.35
N VAL A 149 -8.60 10.43 1.30
CA VAL A 149 -9.73 10.27 2.22
C VAL A 149 -11.02 10.06 1.44
N LEU A 150 -11.28 10.88 0.41
CA LEU A 150 -12.46 10.75 -0.43
C LEU A 150 -12.45 9.43 -1.22
N MET A 151 -11.34 9.10 -1.89
CA MET A 151 -11.27 7.92 -2.75
C MET A 151 -11.38 6.60 -1.99
N PHE A 152 -10.84 6.49 -0.78
CA PHE A 152 -10.91 5.25 0.02
C PHE A 152 -12.26 5.08 0.74
N ARG A 153 -13.14 6.06 0.63
CA ARG A 153 -14.53 6.03 1.13
C ARG A 153 -15.56 5.81 0.02
N PHE A 154 -15.09 5.53 -1.19
CA PHE A 154 -15.90 5.21 -2.36
C PHE A 154 -15.58 3.79 -2.83
N ASP A 155 -16.51 3.16 -3.53
CA ASP A 155 -16.41 1.83 -4.16
C ASP A 155 -15.66 1.86 -5.51
N ASN A 156 -14.78 2.84 -5.68
CA ASN A 156 -13.92 2.96 -6.84
C ASN A 156 -12.69 2.04 -6.69
N PRO A 157 -12.02 1.64 -7.79
CA PRO A 157 -10.84 0.76 -7.76
C PRO A 157 -9.57 1.34 -7.09
N ASP A 158 -9.65 2.58 -6.59
CA ASP A 158 -8.50 3.36 -6.13
C ASP A 158 -7.91 2.86 -4.81
N ALA A 159 -8.72 2.39 -3.86
CA ALA A 159 -8.20 1.92 -2.57
C ALA A 159 -7.36 0.65 -2.74
N GLN A 160 -7.92 -0.35 -3.43
CA GLN A 160 -7.21 -1.58 -3.76
C GLN A 160 -5.95 -1.32 -4.59
N LEU A 161 -6.03 -0.42 -5.59
CA LEU A 161 -4.85 -0.06 -6.37
C LEU A 161 -3.74 0.52 -5.49
N VAL A 162 -4.05 1.51 -4.64
CA VAL A 162 -3.04 2.13 -3.79
C VAL A 162 -2.44 1.12 -2.80
N LEU A 163 -3.25 0.23 -2.22
CA LEU A 163 -2.75 -0.86 -1.39
C LEU A 163 -1.79 -1.77 -2.14
N LEU A 164 -2.13 -2.16 -3.37
CA LEU A 164 -1.29 -3.06 -4.18
C LEU A 164 0.01 -2.38 -4.63
N LEU A 165 -0.05 -1.11 -5.03
CA LEU A 165 1.14 -0.36 -5.43
C LEU A 165 2.08 -0.08 -4.25
N THR A 166 1.54 0.28 -3.09
CA THR A 166 2.35 0.44 -1.87
C THR A 166 2.94 -0.89 -1.41
N THR A 167 2.20 -2.00 -1.55
CA THR A 167 2.70 -3.36 -1.28
C THR A 167 3.81 -3.76 -2.24
N ALA A 168 3.66 -3.48 -3.53
CA ALA A 168 4.71 -3.72 -4.52
C ALA A 168 5.97 -2.90 -4.21
N ALA A 169 5.81 -1.60 -3.92
CA ALA A 169 6.91 -0.73 -3.52
C ALA A 169 7.62 -1.24 -2.26
N TYR A 170 6.84 -1.67 -1.25
CA TYR A 170 7.37 -2.29 -0.04
C TYR A 170 8.18 -3.55 -0.36
N CYS A 171 7.68 -4.43 -1.23
CA CYS A 171 8.40 -5.64 -1.63
C CYS A 171 9.69 -5.32 -2.40
N VAL A 172 9.70 -4.29 -3.25
CA VAL A 172 10.92 -3.81 -3.93
C VAL A 172 11.93 -3.27 -2.92
N VAL A 173 11.48 -2.47 -1.94
CA VAL A 173 12.36 -2.03 -0.84
C VAL A 173 12.94 -3.23 -0.09
N ARG A 174 12.15 -4.28 0.17
CA ARG A 174 12.67 -5.51 0.77
C ARG A 174 13.67 -6.20 -0.13
N SER A 175 13.44 -6.29 -1.44
CA SER A 175 14.29 -7.07 -2.35
C SER A 175 15.71 -6.52 -2.47
N ILE A 176 15.90 -5.21 -2.23
CA ILE A 176 17.21 -4.55 -2.29
C ILE A 176 17.96 -4.52 -0.94
N GLU A 177 17.34 -5.00 0.15
CA GLU A 177 18.02 -5.15 1.44
C GLU A 177 19.13 -6.22 1.34
N LYS A 178 20.20 -6.06 2.13
CA LYS A 178 21.26 -7.07 2.25
C LYS A 178 20.65 -8.39 2.78
N ASP A 179 21.06 -9.51 2.20
CA ASP A 179 20.58 -10.86 2.53
C ASP A 179 19.06 -11.04 2.33
N SER A 180 18.47 -10.24 1.43
CA SER A 180 17.05 -10.34 1.12
C SER A 180 16.71 -11.64 0.38
N ALA A 181 15.52 -12.16 0.68
CA ALA A 181 15.03 -13.37 0.04
C ALA A 181 14.54 -13.08 -1.38
N ALA A 182 14.89 -13.96 -2.32
CA ALA A 182 14.56 -13.79 -3.74
C ALA A 182 13.04 -13.70 -4.05
N TRP A 183 12.17 -14.11 -3.12
CA TRP A 183 10.72 -14.13 -3.31
C TRP A 183 10.06 -12.75 -3.29
N TRP A 184 10.72 -11.71 -2.77
CA TRP A 184 10.14 -10.37 -2.69
C TRP A 184 9.83 -9.77 -4.08
N LEU A 185 10.68 -10.03 -5.08
CA LEU A 185 10.44 -9.58 -6.45
C LEU A 185 9.22 -10.26 -7.11
N PRO A 186 9.09 -11.60 -7.08
CA PRO A 186 7.86 -12.27 -7.52
C PRO A 186 6.61 -11.73 -6.82
N VAL A 187 6.65 -11.48 -5.51
CA VAL A 187 5.48 -10.94 -4.79
C VAL A 187 5.18 -9.50 -5.21
N ALA A 188 6.19 -8.67 -5.49
CA ALA A 188 5.97 -7.35 -6.10
C ALA A 188 5.28 -7.47 -7.48
N GLY A 189 5.72 -8.43 -8.31
CA GLY A 189 5.10 -8.71 -9.61
C GLY A 189 3.64 -9.17 -9.48
N VAL A 190 3.34 -10.04 -8.52
CA VAL A 190 1.96 -10.46 -8.21
C VAL A 190 1.11 -9.26 -7.79
N ALA A 191 1.61 -8.41 -6.88
CA ALA A 191 0.89 -7.21 -6.45
C ALA A 191 0.59 -6.26 -7.63
N ILE A 192 1.55 -6.07 -8.54
CA ILE A 192 1.33 -5.29 -9.77
C ILE A 192 0.35 -5.95 -10.72
N GLY A 193 0.39 -7.27 -10.87
CA GLY A 193 -0.57 -8.04 -11.67
C GLY A 193 -2.01 -7.88 -11.15
N PHE A 194 -2.20 -7.99 -9.83
CA PHE A 194 -3.49 -7.67 -9.21
C PHE A 194 -3.85 -6.19 -9.35
N GLY A 195 -2.86 -5.28 -9.33
CA GLY A 195 -3.08 -3.86 -9.58
C GLY A 195 -3.61 -3.61 -11.00
N PHE A 196 -3.10 -4.35 -11.99
CA PHE A 196 -3.63 -4.33 -13.35
C PHE A 196 -5.06 -4.90 -13.40
N LEU A 197 -5.35 -5.96 -12.63
CA LEU A 197 -6.71 -6.47 -12.51
C LEU A 197 -7.66 -5.49 -11.81
N ALA A 198 -7.15 -4.55 -10.99
CA ALA A 198 -7.96 -3.52 -10.36
C ALA A 198 -8.14 -2.26 -11.25
N LYS A 199 -7.07 -1.79 -11.91
CA LYS A 199 -7.10 -0.52 -12.66
C LYS A 199 -6.18 -0.47 -13.88
N MET A 200 -6.06 -1.59 -14.61
CA MET A 200 -5.37 -1.70 -15.89
C MET A 200 -3.95 -1.10 -15.89
N MET A 201 -3.61 -0.32 -16.93
CA MET A 201 -2.30 0.33 -17.12
C MET A 201 -1.92 1.30 -16.02
N GLN A 202 -2.88 1.79 -15.21
CA GLN A 202 -2.56 2.69 -14.10
C GLN A 202 -1.58 2.03 -13.12
N ALA A 203 -1.65 0.70 -12.96
CA ALA A 203 -0.74 -0.04 -12.09
C ALA A 203 0.71 -0.04 -12.58
N PHE A 204 0.96 0.24 -13.86
CA PHE A 204 2.30 0.15 -14.45
C PHE A 204 3.10 1.44 -14.36
N ILE A 205 2.49 2.55 -13.93
CA ILE A 205 3.16 3.86 -13.79
C ILE A 205 4.36 3.78 -12.83
N VAL A 206 4.33 2.89 -11.84
CA VAL A 206 5.41 2.71 -10.86
C VAL A 206 6.57 1.85 -11.39
N LEU A 207 6.39 1.09 -12.48
CA LEU A 207 7.40 0.14 -12.97
C LEU A 207 8.73 0.78 -13.33
N PRO A 208 8.80 1.95 -14.01
CA PRO A 208 10.08 2.61 -14.28
C PRO A 208 10.85 2.96 -13.00
N VAL A 209 10.14 3.37 -11.96
CA VAL A 209 10.74 3.70 -10.66
C VAL A 209 11.28 2.43 -9.99
N PHE A 210 10.52 1.34 -10.01
CA PHE A 210 10.95 0.07 -9.42
C PHE A 210 12.14 -0.54 -10.17
N ALA A 211 12.14 -0.45 -11.50
CA ALA A 211 13.25 -0.90 -12.33
C ALA A 211 14.52 -0.08 -12.05
N GLY A 212 14.40 1.24 -11.91
CA GLY A 212 15.53 2.12 -11.58
C GLY A 212 16.08 1.93 -10.16
N ALA A 213 15.24 1.51 -9.21
CA ALA A 213 15.65 1.24 -7.84
C ALA A 213 16.39 -0.10 -7.67
N HIS A 214 16.17 -1.05 -8.58
CA HIS A 214 16.81 -2.35 -8.49
C HIS A 214 18.23 -2.29 -9.08
N PRO A 215 19.29 -2.67 -8.32
CA PRO A 215 20.63 -2.69 -8.87
C PRO A 215 20.73 -3.67 -10.05
N ALA A 216 21.51 -3.31 -11.06
CA ALA A 216 21.79 -4.19 -12.19
C ALA A 216 22.42 -5.49 -11.67
N PRO A 217 22.07 -6.66 -12.23
CA PRO A 217 22.69 -7.91 -11.83
C PRO A 217 24.20 -7.83 -12.09
N ASP A 218 24.99 -8.00 -11.03
CA ASP A 218 26.46 -8.01 -11.11
C ASP A 218 26.92 -9.11 -12.08
N ALA A 219 27.47 -8.70 -13.22
CA ALA A 219 27.99 -9.60 -14.25
C ALA A 219 29.20 -10.42 -13.77
N SER A 220 29.79 -10.07 -12.62
CA SER A 220 30.97 -10.72 -12.03
C SER A 220 30.65 -11.96 -11.18
N ALA A 221 29.39 -12.19 -10.81
CA ALA A 221 29.01 -13.34 -9.98
C ALA A 221 28.75 -14.64 -10.77
N ARG A 222 29.02 -14.63 -12.09
CA ARG A 222 28.80 -15.78 -13.00
C ARG A 222 30.09 -16.35 -13.61
N ALA A 223 31.26 -16.00 -13.07
CA ALA A 223 32.56 -16.53 -13.49
C ALA A 223 33.10 -17.56 -12.50
#